data_AF-A0A0F9CYK2-F1
#
_entry.id   AF-A0A0F9CYK2-F1
#
_cell.length_a   1.000
_cell.length_b   1.000
_cell.length_c   1.000
_cell.angle_alpha   90.00
_cell.angle_beta   90.00
_cell.angle_gamma   90.00
#
_symmetry.space_group_name_H-M   'P 1'
#
loop_
_entity.id
_entity.type
_entity.pdbx_description
1 polymer ?
#
loop_
_entity_poly.entity_id
_entity_poly.type
_entity_poly.pdbx_seq_one_letter_code
_entity_poly.pdbx_strand_id
1 'polypeptide(L)'
;MRSPNSRVYKWLCRQYRLVLLEMRRLMLRLHSVEAILHRHPPRLPLHVEQLEPRLMLAADDPLHLLMGESMGAPNDAVIEVDHRGTADTADDMLNIVDRVSQSVWASLPLSDVSHMFVHGNSDDNRLQIADSVPEWLAVIFVGGDGDDTIVGPDRDTSWALTQALPDGPRAAITVFGVESVLGGTGIDTLTGPDVDAFWQVTGEGAGRVGSVAFDGFENLVAADGRNDTFMIEDGGSVAGVIEGGGGFDTIAFDLTALTNGEFRLERVGTTDTYMLEELNGAMESHTFADPGGAGSVTINLADGDNEITLKTLDTLDAALTIDAGGGDDTFVIEGDGRFSPLLRGGDGGFDTLILSGGTFQSVVYIATGPDSGTIDRDGDVITYAGLEPITDTSTVADRVLSTSNLDDRATLTDNGSTLTLAPVSPFLTFESITFSEPTNSLTINLGDDLGVPFFSKDVLTINSFNVAGVDLIVNGEDGTDEVNVVGAITADDVTINAEKITVSANINA
;
A
#
# COMPACT_ATOMS: atom_id res chain seq x y z
N MET A 1 -54.79 64.95 47.48
CA MET A 1 -53.45 65.10 46.86
C MET A 1 -52.45 64.24 47.62
N ARG A 2 -52.06 63.08 47.08
CA ARG A 2 -51.04 62.19 47.65
C ARG A 2 -49.92 62.08 46.62
N SER A 3 -48.69 62.48 46.97
CA SER A 3 -47.58 62.50 46.02
C SER A 3 -47.10 61.08 45.67
N PRO A 4 -46.66 60.83 44.42
CA PRO A 4 -46.26 59.49 43.96
C PRO A 4 -44.97 58.93 44.61
N ASN A 5 -44.19 59.76 45.33
CA ASN A 5 -42.83 59.40 45.75
C ASN A 5 -42.70 58.74 47.14
N SER A 6 -43.78 58.46 47.87
CA SER A 6 -43.66 57.84 49.22
C SER A 6 -43.49 56.31 49.22
N ARG A 7 -43.83 55.62 48.13
CA ARG A 7 -43.72 54.14 48.04
C ARG A 7 -42.30 53.68 47.71
N VAL A 8 -41.58 54.42 46.86
CA VAL A 8 -40.20 54.10 46.47
C VAL A 8 -39.22 54.34 47.65
N TYR A 9 -39.41 55.42 48.41
CA TYR A 9 -38.58 55.73 49.58
C TYR A 9 -38.74 54.71 50.72
N LYS A 10 -39.97 54.22 50.96
CA LYS A 10 -40.23 53.17 51.96
C LYS A 10 -39.65 51.81 51.56
N TRP A 11 -39.54 51.52 50.26
CA TRP A 11 -38.93 50.28 49.75
C TRP A 11 -37.40 50.32 49.88
N LEU A 12 -36.75 51.43 49.51
CA LEU A 12 -35.31 51.61 49.68
C LEU A 12 -34.86 51.59 51.15
N CYS A 13 -35.60 52.23 52.07
CA CYS A 13 -35.25 52.19 53.50
C CYS A 13 -35.39 50.78 54.11
N ARG A 14 -36.26 49.93 53.58
CA ARG A 14 -36.44 48.55 54.05
C ARG A 14 -35.31 47.64 53.58
N GLN A 15 -34.82 47.85 52.35
CA GLN A 15 -33.65 47.15 51.81
C GLN A 15 -32.35 47.54 52.54
N TYR A 16 -32.12 48.84 52.80
CA TYR A 16 -30.95 49.29 53.56
C TYR A 16 -30.91 48.74 54.99
N ARG A 17 -32.07 48.61 55.65
CA ARG A 17 -32.14 48.06 57.01
C ARG A 17 -31.84 46.56 57.08
N LEU A 18 -32.14 45.80 56.02
CA LEU A 18 -31.80 44.38 55.90
C LEU A 18 -30.29 44.20 55.70
N VAL A 19 -29.68 44.98 54.82
CA VAL A 19 -28.22 44.95 54.56
C VAL A 19 -27.42 45.32 55.83
N LEU A 20 -27.85 46.35 56.57
CA LEU A 20 -27.22 46.74 57.84
C LEU A 20 -27.36 45.69 58.95
N LEU A 21 -28.45 44.91 58.97
CA LEU A 21 -28.62 43.81 59.93
C LEU A 21 -27.73 42.61 59.59
N GLU A 22 -27.57 42.29 58.31
CA GLU A 22 -26.72 41.18 57.84
C GLU A 22 -25.23 41.50 58.05
N MET A 23 -24.80 42.75 57.80
CA MET A 23 -23.44 43.19 58.11
C MET A 23 -23.13 43.15 59.63
N ARG A 24 -24.12 43.46 60.48
CA ARG A 24 -23.96 43.36 61.95
C ARG A 24 -23.89 41.91 62.43
N ARG A 25 -24.59 40.98 61.76
CA ARG A 25 -24.46 39.53 62.01
C ARG A 25 -23.11 38.97 61.56
N LEU A 26 -22.55 39.46 60.45
CA LEU A 26 -21.21 39.07 59.99
C LEU A 26 -20.10 39.58 60.92
N MET A 27 -20.16 40.84 61.36
CA MET A 27 -19.16 41.39 62.29
C MET A 27 -19.16 40.72 63.68
N LEU A 28 -20.33 40.29 64.17
CA LEU A 28 -20.42 39.58 65.46
C LEU A 28 -19.96 38.11 65.35
N ARG A 29 -20.05 37.47 64.17
CA ARG A 29 -19.45 36.15 63.90
C ARG A 29 -17.93 36.22 63.77
N LEU A 30 -17.38 37.31 63.24
CA LEU A 30 -15.93 37.51 63.16
C LEU A 30 -15.29 37.67 64.55
N HIS A 31 -15.94 38.41 65.46
CA HIS A 31 -15.49 38.58 66.85
C HIS A 31 -15.68 37.35 67.75
N SER A 32 -16.43 36.32 67.34
CA SER A 32 -16.65 35.10 68.13
C SER A 32 -15.78 33.91 67.70
N VAL A 33 -14.99 34.04 66.62
CA VAL A 33 -13.97 33.05 66.24
C VAL A 33 -12.57 33.43 66.78
N GLU A 34 -12.25 34.73 66.89
CA GLU A 34 -10.98 35.20 67.48
C GLU A 34 -10.84 34.92 68.99
N ALA A 35 -11.94 34.62 69.69
CA ALA A 35 -11.92 34.32 71.13
C ALA A 35 -11.64 32.84 71.48
N ILE A 36 -11.42 31.96 70.50
CA ILE A 36 -11.12 30.52 70.69
C ILE A 36 -9.63 30.18 70.45
N LEU A 37 -8.77 31.17 70.17
CA LEU A 37 -7.34 30.95 69.83
C LEU A 37 -6.33 31.11 70.99
N HIS A 38 -6.74 31.35 72.25
CA HIS A 38 -5.81 31.56 73.37
C HIS A 38 -6.04 30.69 74.61
N ARG A 39 -5.97 29.36 74.46
CA ARG A 39 -5.56 28.46 75.57
C ARG A 39 -4.68 27.31 75.04
N HIS A 40 -3.38 27.43 75.27
CA HIS A 40 -2.39 26.39 74.98
C HIS A 40 -2.47 25.22 75.97
N PRO A 41 -2.48 23.95 75.53
CA PRO A 41 -2.07 22.82 76.35
C PRO A 41 -0.53 22.71 76.40
N PRO A 42 0.07 22.03 77.40
CA PRO A 42 1.52 21.95 77.54
C PRO A 42 2.16 21.24 76.33
N ARG A 43 3.25 21.82 75.82
CA ARG A 43 4.05 21.26 74.71
C ARG A 43 4.71 19.95 75.14
N LEU A 44 4.27 18.84 74.57
CA LEU A 44 5.12 17.66 74.38
C LEU A 44 6.23 18.04 73.39
N PRO A 45 7.50 17.63 73.58
CA PRO A 45 8.52 17.82 72.56
C PRO A 45 8.18 16.96 71.35
N LEU A 46 7.49 17.56 70.37
CA LEU A 46 7.36 17.00 69.04
C LEU A 46 8.71 17.21 68.35
N HIS A 47 9.50 16.14 68.22
CA HIS A 47 10.59 16.13 67.27
C HIS A 47 9.94 16.10 65.88
N VAL A 48 9.77 17.28 65.29
CA VAL A 48 9.53 17.38 63.85
C VAL A 48 10.90 17.33 63.23
N GLU A 49 11.33 16.13 62.84
CA GLU A 49 12.31 16.12 61.76
C GLU A 49 11.65 16.76 60.56
N GLN A 50 12.38 17.65 59.90
CA GLN A 50 12.00 18.13 58.58
C GLN A 50 11.86 16.86 57.74
N LEU A 51 10.63 16.49 57.39
CA LEU A 51 10.41 15.54 56.31
C LEU A 51 11.18 16.14 55.14
N GLU A 52 12.30 15.51 54.77
CA GLU A 52 12.77 15.60 53.40
C GLU A 52 11.52 15.38 52.54
N PRO A 53 11.21 16.25 51.56
CA PRO A 53 10.12 15.98 50.67
C PRO A 53 10.44 14.68 49.96
N ARG A 54 9.92 13.57 50.49
CA ARG A 54 9.76 12.35 49.72
C ARG A 54 8.71 12.72 48.70
N LEU A 55 9.16 13.11 47.50
CA LEU A 55 8.38 12.86 46.31
C LEU A 55 7.86 11.43 46.47
N MET A 56 6.55 11.26 46.61
CA MET A 56 5.96 10.01 46.19
C MET A 56 6.15 10.00 44.67
N LEU A 57 7.28 9.45 44.23
CA LEU A 57 7.48 9.03 42.86
C LEU A 57 6.46 7.91 42.68
N ALA A 58 5.37 8.18 41.97
CA ALA A 58 4.58 7.09 41.45
C ALA A 58 5.53 6.35 40.51
N ALA A 59 5.76 5.05 40.76
CA ALA A 59 6.64 4.21 39.94
C ALA A 59 6.12 4.01 38.50
N ASP A 60 5.04 4.71 38.13
CA ASP A 60 4.36 4.62 36.84
C ASP A 60 4.39 5.96 36.07
N ASP A 61 4.96 7.03 36.63
CA ASP A 61 5.07 8.31 35.90
C ASP A 61 6.21 8.22 34.87
N PRO A 62 5.98 8.57 33.60
CA PRO A 62 7.04 8.60 32.60
C PRO A 62 8.18 9.53 32.99
N LEU A 63 9.40 9.16 32.60
CA LEU A 63 10.51 10.09 32.65
C LEU A 63 10.33 11.15 31.56
N HIS A 64 10.35 12.43 31.91
CA HIS A 64 10.33 13.53 30.95
C HIS A 64 11.71 14.19 30.86
N LEU A 65 12.27 14.25 29.65
CA LEU A 65 13.48 14.97 29.28
C LEU A 65 13.09 16.19 28.44
N LEU A 66 13.56 17.37 28.82
CA LEU A 66 13.36 18.62 28.08
C LEU A 66 14.72 19.11 27.56
N MET A 67 14.95 18.99 26.24
CA MET A 67 16.21 19.32 25.59
C MET A 67 16.35 20.84 25.42
N GLY A 68 17.54 21.38 25.69
CA GLY A 68 17.87 22.82 25.60
C GLY A 68 17.02 23.82 26.40
N GLU A 69 15.97 23.39 27.12
CA GLU A 69 15.10 24.29 27.89
C GLU A 69 15.62 24.60 29.30
N SER A 70 16.52 23.76 29.83
CA SER A 70 17.10 23.93 31.17
C SER A 70 18.59 24.23 31.12
N MET A 71 19.12 24.89 32.16
CA MET A 71 20.54 25.28 32.19
C MET A 71 21.44 24.04 32.09
N GLY A 72 22.17 23.95 30.97
CA GLY A 72 23.10 22.86 30.71
C GLY A 72 22.48 21.62 30.05
N ALA A 73 21.17 21.61 29.77
CA ALA A 73 20.56 20.55 28.96
C ALA A 73 21.13 20.58 27.54
N PRO A 74 21.40 19.42 26.96
CA PRO A 74 21.86 19.34 25.58
C PRO A 74 20.75 19.74 24.60
N ASN A 75 21.14 20.38 23.49
CA ASN A 75 20.30 20.49 22.29
C ASN A 75 20.35 19.21 21.44
N ASP A 76 21.45 18.45 21.53
CA ASP A 76 21.60 17.16 20.87
C ASP A 76 22.00 16.10 21.91
N ALA A 77 21.24 15.02 22.00
CA ALA A 77 21.39 14.04 23.06
C ALA A 77 21.66 12.63 22.53
N VAL A 78 22.43 11.86 23.31
CA VAL A 78 22.53 10.41 23.22
C VAL A 78 21.93 9.82 24.49
N ILE A 79 21.02 8.87 24.34
CA ILE A 79 20.51 8.04 25.42
C ILE A 79 21.31 6.74 25.42
N GLU A 80 21.96 6.45 26.53
CA GLU A 80 22.74 5.21 26.70
C GLU A 80 22.51 4.61 28.09
N VAL A 81 22.73 3.31 28.24
CA VAL A 81 22.73 2.63 29.54
C VAL A 81 24.13 2.18 29.90
N ASP A 82 24.64 2.70 31.01
CA ASP A 82 25.87 2.23 31.66
C ASP A 82 25.53 1.01 32.52
N HIS A 83 25.88 -0.18 32.01
CA HIS A 83 25.64 -1.43 32.71
C HIS A 83 26.62 -1.60 33.86
N ARG A 84 26.11 -1.65 35.10
CA ARG A 84 26.95 -1.76 36.30
C ARG A 84 26.69 -3.08 37.01
N GLY A 85 27.70 -3.94 37.06
CA GLY A 85 27.62 -5.21 37.79
C GLY A 85 27.53 -6.42 36.87
N THR A 86 26.90 -7.51 37.34
CA THR A 86 27.11 -8.86 36.73
C THR A 86 25.88 -9.61 36.24
N ALA A 87 24.64 -9.08 36.24
CA ALA A 87 23.52 -9.70 35.48
C ALA A 87 22.14 -8.99 35.56
N ASP A 88 21.90 -8.09 36.52
CA ASP A 88 20.55 -7.53 36.78
C ASP A 88 20.52 -6.03 36.45
N THR A 89 19.43 -5.56 35.84
CA THR A 89 19.22 -4.15 35.44
C THR A 89 19.00 -3.23 36.65
N ALA A 90 18.91 -3.78 37.86
CA ALA A 90 18.68 -3.04 39.10
C ALA A 90 19.77 -2.02 39.45
N ASP A 91 21.02 -2.24 39.01
CA ASP A 91 22.15 -1.32 39.24
C ASP A 91 22.51 -0.48 37.98
N ASP A 92 21.83 -0.73 36.86
CA ASP A 92 22.11 -0.07 35.60
C ASP A 92 21.63 1.38 35.61
N MET A 93 22.42 2.25 34.98
CA MET A 93 22.16 3.69 34.96
C MET A 93 21.83 4.15 33.55
N LEU A 94 20.66 4.77 33.38
CA LEU A 94 20.30 5.50 32.18
C LEU A 94 21.03 6.85 32.18
N ASN A 95 21.88 7.07 31.19
CA ASN A 95 22.61 8.32 31.00
C ASN A 95 22.03 9.10 29.83
N ILE A 96 21.90 10.41 30.03
CA ILE A 96 21.62 11.38 28.98
C ILE A 96 22.91 12.14 28.72
N VAL A 97 23.48 11.95 27.54
CA VAL A 97 24.79 12.47 27.16
C VAL A 97 24.62 13.54 26.09
N ASP A 98 25.28 14.67 26.26
CA ASP A 98 25.35 15.69 25.23
C ASP A 98 26.20 15.18 24.05
N ARG A 99 25.64 15.14 22.84
CA ARG A 99 26.28 14.54 21.66
C ARG A 99 27.56 15.28 21.23
N VAL A 100 27.65 16.59 21.50
CA VAL A 100 28.74 17.45 21.04
C VAL A 100 29.91 17.41 22.01
N SER A 101 29.62 17.59 23.30
CA SER A 101 30.60 17.64 24.38
C SER A 101 30.94 16.27 24.97
N GLN A 102 30.11 15.25 24.68
CA GLN A 102 30.17 13.91 25.27
C GLN A 102 30.07 13.89 26.80
N SER A 103 29.51 14.94 27.39
CA SER A 103 29.33 15.04 28.84
C SER A 103 27.99 14.44 29.27
N VAL A 104 27.99 13.70 30.38
CA VAL A 104 26.76 13.17 30.97
C VAL A 104 26.01 14.32 31.65
N TRP A 105 24.86 14.70 31.11
CA TRP A 105 23.99 15.73 31.67
C TRP A 105 23.16 15.19 32.83
N ALA A 106 22.56 14.01 32.66
CA ALA A 106 21.78 13.33 33.68
C ALA A 106 22.11 11.83 33.73
N SER A 107 21.97 11.24 34.93
CA SER A 107 22.16 9.82 35.17
C SER A 107 21.13 9.36 36.21
N LEU A 108 20.31 8.38 35.86
CA LEU A 108 19.17 7.90 36.65
C LEU A 108 19.20 6.37 36.76
N PRO A 109 18.76 5.77 37.88
CA PRO A 109 18.58 4.32 37.95
C PRO A 109 17.58 3.85 36.90
N LEU A 110 17.97 2.88 36.07
CA LEU A 110 17.11 2.34 35.00
C LEU A 110 15.86 1.68 35.57
N SER A 111 15.94 1.11 36.78
CA SER A 111 14.82 0.48 37.49
C SER A 111 13.65 1.43 37.79
N ASP A 112 13.89 2.74 37.75
CA ASP A 112 12.91 3.76 38.08
C ASP A 112 12.22 4.33 36.82
N VAL A 113 12.54 3.80 35.63
CA VAL A 113 12.02 4.28 34.34
C VAL A 113 11.16 3.21 33.69
N SER A 114 9.88 3.52 33.44
CA SER A 114 8.96 2.62 32.70
C SER A 114 8.99 2.88 31.19
N HIS A 115 8.97 4.16 30.81
CA HIS A 115 9.13 4.70 29.46
C HIS A 115 9.55 6.17 29.59
N MET A 116 10.04 6.76 28.50
CA MET A 116 10.55 8.13 28.50
C MET A 116 9.92 8.97 27.40
N PHE A 117 9.56 10.20 27.74
CA PHE A 117 9.30 11.27 26.79
C PHE A 117 10.51 12.18 26.69
N VAL A 118 10.99 12.38 25.48
CA VAL A 118 12.01 13.37 25.13
C VAL A 118 11.35 14.46 24.32
N HIS A 119 11.40 15.68 24.83
CA HIS A 119 10.87 16.87 24.17
C HIS A 119 12.05 17.69 23.69
N GLY A 120 12.12 17.88 22.38
CA GLY A 120 12.96 18.89 21.78
C GLY A 120 12.38 20.29 22.00
N ASN A 121 13.08 21.28 21.47
CA ASN A 121 12.81 22.69 21.66
C ASN A 121 12.46 23.35 20.32
N SER A 122 12.90 24.59 20.11
CA SER A 122 12.68 25.32 18.84
C SER A 122 13.90 25.35 17.92
N ASP A 123 14.97 24.64 18.31
CA ASP A 123 16.19 24.47 17.52
C ASP A 123 16.14 23.09 16.86
N ASP A 124 16.87 22.89 15.77
CA ASP A 124 17.10 21.58 15.16
C ASP A 124 17.73 20.63 16.20
N ASN A 125 16.99 19.60 16.64
CA ASN A 125 17.44 18.67 17.67
C ASN A 125 17.77 17.30 17.09
N ARG A 126 18.89 16.72 17.55
CA ARG A 126 19.25 15.34 17.25
C ARG A 126 19.23 14.46 18.50
N LEU A 127 18.37 13.44 18.49
CA LEU A 127 18.34 12.38 19.50
C LEU A 127 18.94 11.08 18.93
N GLN A 128 19.87 10.46 19.64
CA GLN A 128 20.38 9.13 19.32
C GLN A 128 20.10 8.16 20.47
N ILE A 129 19.59 6.98 20.14
CA ILE A 129 19.36 5.88 21.08
C ILE A 129 20.48 4.85 20.86
N ALA A 130 21.27 4.57 21.89
CA ALA A 130 22.35 3.59 21.81
C ALA A 130 21.84 2.15 21.97
N ASP A 131 22.58 1.18 21.43
CA ASP A 131 22.30 -0.26 21.55
C ASP A 131 22.23 -0.77 22.99
N SER A 132 22.89 -0.05 23.90
CA SER A 132 22.86 -0.36 25.32
C SER A 132 21.48 -0.14 25.96
N VAL A 133 20.60 0.65 25.34
CA VAL A 133 19.23 0.86 25.82
C VAL A 133 18.45 -0.45 25.69
N PRO A 134 17.75 -0.96 26.72
CA PRO A 134 16.98 -2.20 26.59
C PRO A 134 15.79 -2.08 25.63
N GLU A 135 15.40 -3.16 24.94
CA GLU A 135 14.23 -3.18 24.04
C GLU A 135 12.90 -2.85 24.74
N TRP A 136 12.79 -3.16 26.03
CA TRP A 136 11.57 -2.89 26.80
C TRP A 136 11.40 -1.40 27.14
N LEU A 137 12.47 -0.60 27.11
CA LEU A 137 12.41 0.80 27.44
C LEU A 137 11.94 1.60 26.22
N ALA A 138 10.66 1.90 26.16
CA ALA A 138 10.10 2.70 25.07
C ALA A 138 10.53 4.17 25.17
N VAL A 139 10.90 4.75 24.03
CA VAL A 139 11.28 6.15 23.89
C VAL A 139 10.27 6.87 23.00
N ILE A 140 9.73 7.97 23.50
CA ILE A 140 8.81 8.83 22.79
C ILE A 140 9.53 10.15 22.53
N PHE A 141 9.80 10.46 21.26
CA PHE A 141 10.45 11.72 20.88
C PHE A 141 9.45 12.67 20.24
N VAL A 142 9.41 13.87 20.79
CA VAL A 142 8.65 15.01 20.29
C VAL A 142 9.67 16.04 19.84
N GLY A 143 9.85 16.21 18.52
CA GLY A 143 10.90 17.09 17.98
C GLY A 143 10.72 18.54 18.38
N GLY A 144 9.53 19.10 18.14
CA GLY A 144 9.23 20.49 18.50
C GLY A 144 9.14 21.37 17.26
N ASP A 145 9.75 22.55 17.29
CA ASP A 145 9.99 23.36 16.09
C ASP A 145 11.44 23.16 15.65
N GLY A 146 11.73 23.27 14.36
CA GLY A 146 13.08 23.05 13.83
C GLY A 146 13.10 21.89 12.85
N ASP A 147 14.28 21.52 12.36
CA ASP A 147 14.50 20.30 11.59
C ASP A 147 15.07 19.21 12.52
N ASP A 148 14.21 18.33 13.02
CA ASP A 148 14.55 17.35 14.05
C ASP A 148 14.91 15.98 13.47
N THR A 149 15.88 15.31 14.10
CA THR A 149 16.30 13.96 13.71
C THR A 149 16.38 13.02 14.89
N ILE A 150 15.87 11.81 14.72
CA ILE A 150 16.09 10.69 15.64
C ILE A 150 16.85 9.55 14.97
N VAL A 151 17.79 8.96 15.71
CA VAL A 151 18.60 7.80 15.31
C VAL A 151 18.34 6.65 16.27
N GLY A 152 17.95 5.51 15.74
CA GLY A 152 17.77 4.28 16.50
C GLY A 152 19.08 3.55 16.80
N PRO A 153 18.96 2.45 17.53
CA PRO A 153 20.07 1.53 17.79
C PRO A 153 20.36 0.63 16.56
N ASP A 154 21.55 0.03 16.53
CA ASP A 154 22.01 -0.95 15.54
C ASP A 154 21.45 -2.37 15.82
N ARG A 155 20.12 -2.47 15.97
CA ARG A 155 19.37 -3.73 16.16
C ARG A 155 17.92 -3.57 15.76
N ASP A 156 17.24 -4.69 15.54
CA ASP A 156 15.84 -4.74 15.14
C ASP A 156 14.96 -3.87 16.06
N THR A 157 14.31 -2.86 15.49
CA THR A 157 13.48 -1.92 16.24
C THR A 157 12.16 -1.65 15.54
N SER A 158 11.08 -1.59 16.34
CA SER A 158 9.78 -1.12 15.86
C SER A 158 9.61 0.37 16.10
N TRP A 159 9.16 1.08 15.07
CA TRP A 159 8.97 2.52 15.06
C TRP A 159 7.54 2.87 14.72
N ALA A 160 7.00 3.92 15.34
CA ALA A 160 5.68 4.45 15.01
C ALA A 160 5.71 5.97 14.84
N LEU A 161 5.31 6.46 13.67
CA LEU A 161 5.05 7.87 13.43
C LEU A 161 3.66 8.24 13.90
N THR A 162 3.52 9.43 14.49
CA THR A 162 2.25 9.93 15.00
C THR A 162 1.97 11.35 14.52
N GLN A 163 0.69 11.72 14.47
CA GLN A 163 0.23 13.05 14.02
C GLN A 163 -0.27 13.93 15.16
N ALA A 164 -0.32 13.38 16.35
CA ALA A 164 -0.64 14.10 17.56
C ALA A 164 0.33 13.62 18.64
N LEU A 165 0.62 14.53 19.57
CA LEU A 165 1.33 14.21 20.80
C LEU A 165 0.78 12.91 21.40
N PRO A 166 1.58 11.82 21.42
CA PRO A 166 1.12 10.54 21.89
C PRO A 166 0.94 10.58 23.41
N ASP A 167 -0.07 9.87 23.90
CA ASP A 167 -0.34 9.67 25.33
C ASP A 167 0.49 8.52 25.95
N GLY A 168 1.22 7.78 25.12
CA GLY A 168 2.10 6.69 25.50
C GLY A 168 2.80 6.04 24.29
N PRO A 169 3.60 4.98 24.52
CA PRO A 169 4.34 4.32 23.46
C PRO A 169 3.40 3.53 22.53
N ARG A 170 3.63 3.65 21.23
CA ARG A 170 2.96 2.86 20.17
C ARG A 170 3.87 1.81 19.55
N ALA A 171 5.17 1.96 19.72
CA ALA A 171 6.23 1.03 19.34
C ALA A 171 7.41 1.21 20.31
N ALA A 172 8.52 0.49 20.09
CA ALA A 172 9.75 0.69 20.88
C ALA A 172 10.23 2.15 20.80
N ILE A 173 10.11 2.75 19.61
CA ILE A 173 10.32 4.18 19.41
C ILE A 173 9.06 4.81 18.80
N THR A 174 8.51 5.81 19.48
CA THR A 174 7.34 6.58 19.00
C THR A 174 7.76 8.00 18.71
N VAL A 175 7.39 8.52 17.55
CA VAL A 175 7.90 9.81 17.08
C VAL A 175 6.76 10.75 16.69
N PHE A 176 6.90 12.03 17.05
CA PHE A 176 5.97 13.10 16.72
C PHE A 176 6.73 14.37 16.37
N GLY A 177 6.33 15.04 15.27
CA GLY A 177 6.89 16.34 14.87
C GLY A 177 8.40 16.29 14.64
N VAL A 178 8.85 15.41 13.75
CA VAL A 178 10.25 15.34 13.29
C VAL A 178 10.32 15.32 11.78
N GLU A 179 11.49 15.64 11.24
CA GLU A 179 11.76 15.69 9.81
C GLU A 179 12.56 14.48 9.34
N SER A 180 13.29 13.80 10.23
CA SER A 180 14.12 12.64 9.88
C SER A 180 14.12 11.53 10.95
N VAL A 181 13.90 10.29 10.51
CA VAL A 181 14.04 9.07 11.31
C VAL A 181 15.08 8.15 10.67
N LEU A 182 16.00 7.59 11.46
CA LEU A 182 17.09 6.74 10.98
C LEU A 182 17.06 5.43 11.80
N GLY A 183 16.76 4.30 11.17
CA GLY A 183 16.49 3.02 11.83
C GLY A 183 17.72 2.44 12.55
N GLY A 184 18.81 2.25 11.80
CA GLY A 184 20.04 1.62 12.29
C GLY A 184 20.55 0.60 11.28
N THR A 185 21.26 -0.43 11.76
CA THR A 185 21.71 -1.58 10.95
C THR A 185 20.95 -2.88 11.26
N GLY A 186 19.92 -2.82 12.10
CA GLY A 186 19.04 -3.95 12.41
C GLY A 186 17.95 -4.14 11.37
N ILE A 187 17.02 -5.07 11.63
CA ILE A 187 15.77 -5.19 10.86
C ILE A 187 14.73 -4.28 11.49
N ASP A 188 14.60 -3.08 10.95
CA ASP A 188 13.71 -2.05 11.44
C ASP A 188 12.34 -2.09 10.73
N THR A 189 11.30 -1.69 11.48
CA THR A 189 9.94 -1.57 10.95
C THR A 189 9.41 -0.17 11.23
N LEU A 190 9.07 0.57 10.17
CA LEU A 190 8.44 1.88 10.28
C LEU A 190 6.93 1.77 10.08
N THR A 191 6.17 1.94 11.16
CA THR A 191 4.72 2.12 11.08
C THR A 191 4.37 3.58 10.84
N GLY A 192 3.57 3.83 9.80
CA GLY A 192 3.14 5.15 9.39
C GLY A 192 2.21 5.87 10.35
N PRO A 193 1.93 7.15 10.06
CA PRO A 193 0.96 7.93 10.81
C PRO A 193 -0.47 7.39 10.61
N ASP A 194 -1.34 7.55 11.62
CA ASP A 194 -2.75 7.11 11.57
C ASP A 194 -3.66 8.03 10.71
N VAL A 195 -3.29 8.23 9.45
CA VAL A 195 -4.05 8.86 8.34
C VAL A 195 -3.61 8.23 7.02
N ASP A 196 -4.38 8.47 5.96
CA ASP A 196 -3.98 8.24 4.57
C ASP A 196 -2.60 8.88 4.32
N ALA A 197 -1.57 8.04 4.12
CA ALA A 197 -0.21 8.51 3.90
C ALA A 197 0.29 8.17 2.49
N PHE A 198 1.16 9.05 1.99
CA PHE A 198 1.92 8.83 0.76
C PHE A 198 3.37 8.53 1.14
N TRP A 199 3.81 7.33 0.79
CA TRP A 199 5.17 6.83 0.98
C TRP A 199 5.89 6.88 -0.36
N GLN A 200 7.03 7.56 -0.42
CA GLN A 200 7.96 7.51 -1.53
C GLN A 200 9.19 6.73 -1.09
N VAL A 201 9.47 5.62 -1.74
CA VAL A 201 10.69 4.82 -1.53
C VAL A 201 11.63 5.13 -2.69
N THR A 202 12.72 5.83 -2.38
CA THR A 202 13.65 6.40 -3.39
C THR A 202 15.06 5.83 -3.29
N GLY A 203 15.34 5.05 -2.24
CA GLY A 203 16.58 4.34 -2.04
C GLY A 203 16.35 3.05 -1.25
N GLU A 204 17.39 2.23 -1.11
CA GLU A 204 17.38 1.03 -0.27
C GLU A 204 17.05 1.39 1.18
N GLY A 205 15.90 0.91 1.67
CA GLY A 205 15.37 1.20 3.00
C GLY A 205 15.14 2.69 3.29
N ALA A 206 15.05 3.53 2.25
CA ALA A 206 15.11 4.98 2.37
C ALA A 206 14.08 5.70 1.50
N GLY A 207 13.60 6.84 2.00
CA GLY A 207 12.54 7.57 1.34
C GLY A 207 11.87 8.63 2.22
N ARG A 208 10.59 8.88 1.96
CA ARG A 208 9.75 9.82 2.70
C ARG A 208 8.35 9.28 2.93
N VAL A 209 7.76 9.62 4.07
CA VAL A 209 6.32 9.45 4.34
C VAL A 209 5.75 10.78 4.79
N GLY A 210 4.89 11.37 3.95
CA GLY A 210 4.50 12.77 4.11
C GLY A 210 5.72 13.70 4.11
N SER A 211 5.94 14.44 5.21
CA SER A 211 7.10 15.33 5.37
C SER A 211 8.33 14.65 5.98
N VAL A 212 8.17 13.47 6.58
CA VAL A 212 9.23 12.78 7.33
C VAL A 212 10.12 11.99 6.37
N ALA A 213 11.42 12.23 6.38
CA ALA A 213 12.40 11.40 5.70
C ALA A 213 12.76 10.19 6.56
N PHE A 214 12.88 9.01 5.94
CA PHE A 214 13.32 7.78 6.60
C PHE A 214 14.52 7.18 5.86
N ASP A 215 15.38 6.48 6.60
CA ASP A 215 16.56 5.76 6.07
C ASP A 215 16.91 4.61 7.04
N GLY A 216 17.39 3.49 6.50
CA GLY A 216 17.69 2.26 7.23
C GLY A 216 16.45 1.54 7.76
N PHE A 217 15.41 1.37 6.94
CA PHE A 217 14.21 0.60 7.29
C PHE A 217 13.93 -0.54 6.31
N GLU A 218 13.89 -1.76 6.81
CA GLU A 218 13.66 -2.97 6.02
C GLU A 218 12.18 -3.26 5.82
N ASN A 219 11.31 -2.78 6.71
CA ASN A 219 9.86 -3.01 6.64
C ASN A 219 9.10 -1.70 6.76
N LEU A 220 8.09 -1.53 5.91
CA LEU A 220 7.19 -0.37 5.92
C LEU A 220 5.77 -0.87 6.14
N VAL A 221 5.09 -0.30 7.13
CA VAL A 221 3.73 -0.70 7.49
C VAL A 221 2.86 0.54 7.59
N ALA A 222 1.80 0.61 6.79
CA ALA A 222 0.80 1.66 6.90
C ALA A 222 -0.10 1.46 8.13
N ALA A 223 -0.83 2.50 8.52
CA ALA A 223 -1.74 2.41 9.64
C ALA A 223 -3.04 1.69 9.22
N ASP A 224 -3.52 0.77 10.05
CA ASP A 224 -4.72 -0.02 9.73
C ASP A 224 -5.97 0.86 9.53
N GLY A 225 -6.71 0.58 8.45
CA GLY A 225 -7.97 1.24 8.09
C GLY A 225 -7.80 2.58 7.37
N ARG A 226 -6.61 2.87 6.83
CA ARG A 226 -6.27 4.09 6.08
C ARG A 226 -6.07 3.75 4.61
N ASN A 227 -6.09 4.78 3.75
CA ASN A 227 -5.84 4.59 2.34
C ASN A 227 -4.42 5.07 2.04
N ASP A 228 -3.48 4.14 2.02
CA ASP A 228 -2.08 4.47 1.83
C ASP A 228 -1.64 4.24 0.40
N THR A 229 -0.62 4.98 -0.03
CA THR A 229 0.03 4.76 -1.32
C THR A 229 1.51 4.65 -1.11
N PHE A 230 2.06 3.50 -1.49
CA PHE A 230 3.49 3.24 -1.56
C PHE A 230 3.93 3.39 -3.00
N MET A 231 4.67 4.47 -3.29
CA MET A 231 5.34 4.70 -4.55
C MET A 231 6.80 4.26 -4.41
N ILE A 232 7.16 3.20 -5.10
CA ILE A 232 8.52 2.68 -5.19
C ILE A 232 9.11 3.23 -6.48
N GLU A 233 10.02 4.18 -6.37
CA GLU A 233 10.72 4.80 -7.50
C GLU A 233 11.97 3.98 -7.87
N ASP A 234 12.59 4.29 -9.01
CA ASP A 234 13.86 3.70 -9.43
C ASP A 234 14.94 3.82 -8.33
N GLY A 235 15.61 2.70 -8.04
CA GLY A 235 16.60 2.57 -6.97
C GLY A 235 16.02 2.52 -5.54
N GLY A 236 14.71 2.74 -5.35
CA GLY A 236 14.02 2.41 -4.12
C GLY A 236 14.00 0.90 -3.90
N SER A 237 14.11 0.44 -2.65
CA SER A 237 13.84 -0.95 -2.27
C SER A 237 13.61 -1.05 -0.77
N VAL A 238 13.00 -2.15 -0.32
CA VAL A 238 13.03 -2.57 1.08
C VAL A 238 13.37 -4.05 1.13
N ALA A 239 14.26 -4.45 2.03
CA ALA A 239 14.72 -5.84 2.11
C ALA A 239 13.65 -6.78 2.70
N GLY A 240 12.73 -6.23 3.50
CA GLY A 240 11.60 -6.92 4.11
C GLY A 240 10.32 -6.70 3.31
N VAL A 241 9.23 -6.38 4.01
CA VAL A 241 7.88 -6.30 3.42
C VAL A 241 7.27 -4.90 3.50
N ILE A 242 6.53 -4.54 2.46
CA ILE A 242 5.59 -3.41 2.46
C ILE A 242 4.18 -3.94 2.77
N GLU A 243 3.53 -3.40 3.81
CA GLU A 243 2.17 -3.77 4.22
C GLU A 243 1.25 -2.53 4.29
N GLY A 244 0.17 -2.54 3.51
CA GLY A 244 -0.86 -1.48 3.53
C GLY A 244 -1.74 -1.48 4.80
N GLY A 245 -1.91 -2.66 5.41
CA GLY A 245 -2.93 -2.84 6.44
C GLY A 245 -4.31 -3.04 5.81
N GLY A 246 -5.38 -2.74 6.53
CA GLY A 246 -6.72 -2.65 5.92
C GLY A 246 -6.95 -1.26 5.30
N GLY A 247 -7.80 -1.18 4.28
CA GLY A 247 -8.13 0.08 3.63
C GLY A 247 -8.16 -0.04 2.11
N PHE A 248 -8.06 1.09 1.41
CA PHE A 248 -7.85 1.14 -0.04
C PHE A 248 -6.39 1.48 -0.32
N ASP A 249 -5.51 0.49 -0.19
CA ASP A 249 -4.07 0.69 -0.31
C ASP A 249 -3.58 0.51 -1.75
N THR A 250 -2.58 1.29 -2.14
CA THR A 250 -1.95 1.21 -3.46
C THR A 250 -0.47 0.94 -3.32
N ILE A 251 0.02 -0.11 -3.98
CA ILE A 251 1.45 -0.37 -4.14
C ILE A 251 1.78 -0.11 -5.61
N ALA A 252 2.56 0.95 -5.86
CA ALA A 252 2.93 1.40 -7.18
C ALA A 252 4.44 1.28 -7.36
N PHE A 253 4.86 0.52 -8.37
CA PHE A 253 6.24 0.47 -8.84
C PHE A 253 6.37 1.41 -10.04
N ASP A 254 7.12 2.50 -9.87
CA ASP A 254 7.48 3.41 -10.96
C ASP A 254 8.89 3.10 -11.44
N LEU A 255 8.94 2.23 -12.46
CA LEU A 255 10.17 1.72 -13.06
C LEU A 255 10.52 2.48 -14.35
N THR A 256 9.87 3.64 -14.58
CA THR A 256 9.94 4.35 -15.87
C THR A 256 11.31 4.91 -16.20
N ALA A 257 12.22 4.99 -15.23
CA ALA A 257 13.59 5.47 -15.41
C ALA A 257 14.59 4.37 -15.85
N LEU A 258 14.18 3.10 -15.84
CA LEU A 258 15.02 1.98 -16.30
C LEU A 258 15.18 1.97 -17.82
N THR A 259 15.95 1.01 -18.34
CA THR A 259 16.05 0.73 -19.77
C THR A 259 15.89 -0.76 -20.01
N ASN A 260 14.86 -1.19 -20.74
CA ASN A 260 14.58 -2.59 -21.10
C ASN A 260 14.72 -3.57 -19.92
N GLY A 261 13.68 -3.76 -19.13
CA GLY A 261 13.72 -4.67 -17.97
C GLY A 261 13.07 -6.03 -18.26
N GLU A 262 13.59 -7.07 -17.61
CA GLU A 262 12.98 -8.40 -17.54
C GLU A 262 12.51 -8.62 -16.10
N PHE A 263 11.21 -8.73 -15.89
CA PHE A 263 10.59 -8.75 -14.57
C PHE A 263 9.82 -10.03 -14.30
N ARG A 264 9.65 -10.31 -13.01
CA ARG A 264 8.91 -11.47 -12.55
C ARG A 264 8.10 -11.13 -11.31
N LEU A 265 6.78 -11.29 -11.41
CA LEU A 265 5.89 -11.20 -10.26
C LEU A 265 5.50 -12.62 -9.85
N GLU A 266 5.79 -12.98 -8.60
CA GLU A 266 5.37 -14.26 -8.03
C GLU A 266 4.88 -14.15 -6.60
N ARG A 267 4.07 -15.11 -6.18
CA ARG A 267 3.78 -15.32 -4.77
C ARG A 267 4.99 -15.90 -4.03
N VAL A 268 5.29 -15.37 -2.85
CA VAL A 268 6.35 -15.87 -1.96
C VAL A 268 5.74 -16.70 -0.82
N GLY A 269 6.17 -17.96 -0.70
CA GLY A 269 5.79 -18.82 0.42
C GLY A 269 4.30 -19.19 0.43
N THR A 270 3.70 -19.24 1.63
CA THR A 270 2.27 -19.59 1.83
C THR A 270 1.44 -18.44 2.35
N THR A 271 2.02 -17.25 2.52
CA THR A 271 1.34 -16.03 2.92
C THR A 271 0.76 -15.31 1.69
N ASP A 272 -0.04 -14.28 1.93
CA ASP A 272 -0.56 -13.38 0.89
C ASP A 272 0.52 -12.32 0.59
N THR A 273 1.70 -12.79 0.23
CA THR A 273 2.90 -11.98 -0.01
C THR A 273 3.41 -12.27 -1.41
N TYR A 274 3.78 -11.21 -2.12
CA TYR A 274 4.24 -11.26 -3.49
C TYR A 274 5.58 -10.57 -3.63
N MET A 275 6.34 -10.98 -4.63
CA MET A 275 7.64 -10.41 -4.95
C MET A 275 7.71 -10.03 -6.41
N LEU A 276 8.07 -8.77 -6.66
CA LEU A 276 8.49 -8.28 -7.95
C LEU A 276 10.03 -8.30 -8.00
N GLU A 277 10.60 -9.02 -8.96
CA GLU A 277 12.04 -9.15 -9.15
C GLU A 277 12.42 -8.69 -10.57
N GLU A 278 13.49 -7.91 -10.69
CA GLU A 278 14.18 -7.65 -11.96
C GLU A 278 15.24 -8.73 -12.20
N LEU A 279 15.15 -9.45 -13.31
CA LEU A 279 16.00 -10.60 -13.64
C LEU A 279 17.30 -10.21 -14.36
N ASN A 280 17.30 -9.06 -15.03
CA ASN A 280 18.38 -8.65 -15.93
C ASN A 280 19.11 -7.36 -15.51
N GLY A 281 18.69 -6.71 -14.43
CA GLY A 281 19.21 -5.42 -13.99
C GLY A 281 19.80 -5.41 -12.58
N ALA A 282 19.87 -4.20 -12.02
CA ALA A 282 20.49 -3.91 -10.74
C ALA A 282 19.46 -3.60 -9.64
N MET A 283 18.17 -3.54 -9.97
CA MET A 283 17.13 -3.45 -8.96
C MET A 283 17.12 -4.73 -8.11
N GLU A 284 16.83 -4.53 -6.83
CA GLU A 284 16.61 -5.62 -5.90
C GLU A 284 15.19 -6.18 -6.05
N SER A 285 14.93 -7.32 -5.41
CA SER A 285 13.59 -7.86 -5.29
C SER A 285 12.77 -7.05 -4.29
N HIS A 286 11.51 -6.78 -4.62
CA HIS A 286 10.57 -6.08 -3.74
C HIS A 286 9.51 -7.02 -3.23
N THR A 287 9.37 -7.13 -1.91
CA THR A 287 8.34 -7.96 -1.29
C THR A 287 7.22 -7.10 -0.73
N PHE A 288 5.99 -7.45 -1.02
CA PHE A 288 4.80 -6.75 -0.51
C PHE A 288 3.69 -7.72 -0.11
N ALA A 289 2.91 -7.35 0.90
CA ALA A 289 1.67 -8.05 1.24
C ALA A 289 0.53 -7.62 0.31
N ASP A 290 -0.43 -8.52 0.08
CA ASP A 290 -1.66 -8.21 -0.67
C ASP A 290 -2.38 -6.99 -0.08
N PRO A 291 -2.59 -5.91 -0.86
CA PRO A 291 -3.42 -4.79 -0.46
C PRO A 291 -4.90 -5.16 -0.21
N GLY A 292 -5.33 -6.37 -0.59
CA GLY A 292 -6.69 -6.87 -0.50
C GLY A 292 -7.60 -6.33 -1.60
N GLY A 293 -8.83 -6.87 -1.74
CA GLY A 293 -9.72 -6.58 -2.87
C GLY A 293 -10.26 -5.15 -2.97
N ALA A 294 -9.95 -4.28 -2.01
CA ALA A 294 -10.17 -2.84 -2.10
C ALA A 294 -8.92 -2.07 -2.56
N GLY A 295 -7.74 -2.65 -2.41
CA GLY A 295 -6.47 -2.07 -2.82
C GLY A 295 -6.09 -2.40 -4.26
N SER A 296 -4.89 -1.93 -4.63
CA SER A 296 -4.36 -2.11 -5.98
C SER A 296 -2.84 -2.25 -6.00
N VAL A 297 -2.35 -2.95 -7.02
CA VAL A 297 -0.94 -3.03 -7.40
C VAL A 297 -0.80 -2.47 -8.81
N THR A 298 0.08 -1.48 -8.98
CA THR A 298 0.38 -0.88 -10.27
C THR A 298 1.87 -1.05 -10.57
N ILE A 299 2.21 -1.53 -11.76
CA ILE A 299 3.59 -1.64 -12.23
C ILE A 299 3.72 -0.82 -13.51
N ASN A 300 4.46 0.28 -13.46
CA ASN A 300 4.78 1.10 -14.61
C ASN A 300 6.19 0.77 -15.07
N LEU A 301 6.32 0.11 -16.21
CA LEU A 301 7.61 -0.22 -16.82
C LEU A 301 8.16 0.99 -17.61
N ALA A 302 9.46 0.97 -17.88
CA ALA A 302 10.13 1.97 -18.71
C ALA A 302 9.81 1.85 -20.19
N ASP A 303 10.03 2.94 -20.93
CA ASP A 303 10.19 2.87 -22.38
C ASP A 303 11.32 1.88 -22.74
N GLY A 304 11.16 1.18 -23.85
CA GLY A 304 12.04 0.11 -24.29
C GLY A 304 11.27 -1.17 -24.55
N ASP A 305 12.01 -2.23 -24.87
CA ASP A 305 11.43 -3.56 -25.03
C ASP A 305 11.58 -4.28 -23.68
N ASN A 306 10.47 -4.46 -22.97
CA ASN A 306 10.41 -5.02 -21.64
C ASN A 306 9.67 -6.36 -21.64
N GLU A 307 10.03 -7.25 -20.71
CA GLU A 307 9.32 -8.51 -20.50
C GLU A 307 8.88 -8.60 -19.04
N ILE A 308 7.63 -8.99 -18.78
CA ILE A 308 7.15 -9.28 -17.43
C ILE A 308 6.45 -10.63 -17.37
N THR A 309 6.96 -11.50 -16.51
CA THR A 309 6.37 -12.81 -16.24
C THR A 309 5.54 -12.77 -14.96
N LEU A 310 4.25 -13.05 -15.09
CA LEU A 310 3.30 -13.26 -14.01
C LEU A 310 3.15 -14.76 -13.78
N LYS A 311 3.64 -15.24 -12.64
CA LYS A 311 3.48 -16.63 -12.23
C LYS A 311 2.08 -16.89 -11.65
N THR A 312 1.92 -18.02 -10.99
CA THR A 312 0.74 -18.31 -10.18
C THR A 312 0.58 -17.29 -9.05
N LEU A 313 -0.43 -16.42 -9.18
CA LEU A 313 -0.80 -15.38 -8.19
C LEU A 313 -2.14 -15.69 -7.49
N ASP A 314 -2.56 -16.96 -7.41
CA ASP A 314 -3.91 -17.50 -7.04
C ASP A 314 -4.68 -16.89 -5.86
N THR A 315 -4.06 -16.02 -5.08
CA THR A 315 -4.61 -15.38 -3.89
C THR A 315 -4.58 -13.86 -3.95
N LEU A 316 -4.12 -13.25 -5.06
CA LEU A 316 -4.03 -11.80 -5.17
C LEU A 316 -5.45 -11.25 -5.34
N ASP A 317 -5.97 -10.66 -4.27
CA ASP A 317 -7.30 -10.07 -4.25
C ASP A 317 -7.28 -8.63 -4.78
N ALA A 318 -6.17 -7.92 -4.57
CA ALA A 318 -5.98 -6.56 -5.09
C ALA A 318 -6.05 -6.48 -6.63
N ALA A 319 -6.54 -5.36 -7.14
CA ALA A 319 -6.54 -5.10 -8.57
C ALA A 319 -5.11 -4.93 -9.10
N LEU A 320 -4.73 -5.68 -10.13
CA LEU A 320 -3.40 -5.59 -10.76
C LEU A 320 -3.47 -4.82 -12.08
N THR A 321 -2.66 -3.76 -12.20
CA THR A 321 -2.46 -3.01 -13.44
C THR A 321 -0.98 -3.03 -13.83
N ILE A 322 -0.69 -3.29 -15.10
CA ILE A 322 0.67 -3.22 -15.65
C ILE A 322 0.64 -2.34 -16.90
N ASP A 323 1.46 -1.30 -16.88
CA ASP A 323 1.66 -0.35 -17.97
C ASP A 323 3.08 -0.56 -18.51
N ALA A 324 3.23 -0.99 -19.76
CA ALA A 324 4.53 -1.44 -20.28
C ALA A 324 5.45 -0.32 -20.79
N GLY A 325 4.90 0.87 -21.11
CA GLY A 325 5.69 1.99 -21.59
C GLY A 325 5.52 2.16 -23.10
N GLY A 326 6.58 2.40 -23.85
CA GLY A 326 6.54 2.32 -25.30
C GLY A 326 7.74 1.52 -25.80
N GLY A 327 7.56 0.74 -26.87
CA GLY A 327 8.53 -0.25 -27.33
C GLY A 327 7.82 -1.55 -27.69
N ASP A 328 8.57 -2.61 -27.99
CA ASP A 328 7.98 -3.92 -28.26
C ASP A 328 8.02 -4.76 -26.96
N ASP A 329 6.96 -4.70 -26.16
CA ASP A 329 6.90 -5.33 -24.84
C ASP A 329 6.34 -6.77 -24.89
N THR A 330 6.55 -7.53 -23.81
CA THR A 330 6.04 -8.90 -23.68
C THR A 330 5.49 -9.16 -22.28
N PHE A 331 4.21 -9.51 -22.22
CA PHE A 331 3.54 -10.01 -21.03
C PHE A 331 3.48 -11.54 -21.09
N VAL A 332 4.00 -12.22 -20.07
CA VAL A 332 3.90 -13.68 -19.94
C VAL A 332 3.04 -14.00 -18.74
N ILE A 333 1.96 -14.76 -18.92
CA ILE A 333 1.13 -15.29 -17.84
C ILE A 333 1.30 -16.80 -17.81
N GLU A 334 1.82 -17.33 -16.69
CA GLU A 334 2.07 -18.77 -16.54
C GLU A 334 0.96 -19.49 -15.75
N GLY A 335 0.66 -20.71 -16.20
CA GLY A 335 -0.14 -21.66 -15.43
C GLY A 335 -1.63 -21.33 -15.32
N ASP A 336 -2.24 -21.80 -14.24
CA ASP A 336 -3.66 -21.68 -13.90
C ASP A 336 -3.99 -20.48 -12.99
N GLY A 337 -3.05 -19.54 -12.88
CA GLY A 337 -3.17 -18.31 -12.09
C GLY A 337 -4.46 -17.55 -12.34
N ARG A 338 -5.15 -17.12 -11.26
CA ARG A 338 -6.37 -16.27 -11.32
C ARG A 338 -6.16 -14.95 -10.59
N PHE A 339 -6.08 -13.84 -11.34
CA PHE A 339 -5.78 -12.51 -10.78
C PHE A 339 -6.27 -11.35 -11.66
N SER A 340 -7.01 -11.63 -12.75
CA SER A 340 -7.77 -10.70 -13.59
C SER A 340 -7.09 -9.33 -13.84
N PRO A 341 -5.89 -9.31 -14.43
CA PRO A 341 -5.10 -8.10 -14.57
C PRO A 341 -5.65 -7.17 -15.66
N LEU A 342 -5.30 -5.89 -15.56
CA LEU A 342 -5.35 -4.94 -16.65
C LEU A 342 -3.94 -4.75 -17.23
N LEU A 343 -3.74 -5.14 -18.49
CA LEU A 343 -2.48 -5.00 -19.21
C LEU A 343 -2.58 -3.86 -20.22
N ARG A 344 -1.59 -2.97 -20.27
CA ARG A 344 -1.50 -1.92 -21.27
C ARG A 344 -0.12 -1.97 -21.95
N GLY A 345 -0.09 -2.25 -23.25
CA GLY A 345 1.15 -2.22 -24.04
C GLY A 345 1.75 -0.82 -24.13
N GLY A 346 0.88 0.20 -24.15
CA GLY A 346 1.28 1.59 -24.06
C GLY A 346 1.53 2.22 -25.44
N ASP A 347 2.51 3.12 -25.54
CA ASP A 347 2.65 4.03 -26.68
C ASP A 347 3.52 3.45 -27.81
N GLY A 348 2.89 2.64 -28.67
CA GLY A 348 3.45 2.18 -29.94
C GLY A 348 4.53 1.10 -29.80
N GLY A 349 4.69 0.32 -30.87
CA GLY A 349 5.44 -0.93 -30.84
C GLY A 349 4.51 -2.10 -31.13
N PHE A 350 4.99 -3.32 -30.90
CA PHE A 350 4.23 -4.56 -31.03
C PHE A 350 4.27 -5.35 -29.72
N ASP A 351 3.33 -5.06 -28.83
CA ASP A 351 3.29 -5.61 -27.48
C ASP A 351 2.63 -6.99 -27.45
N THR A 352 3.35 -8.01 -27.00
CA THR A 352 2.91 -9.41 -27.08
C THR A 352 2.30 -9.87 -25.75
N LEU A 353 1.15 -10.56 -25.80
CA LEU A 353 0.64 -11.36 -24.68
C LEU A 353 0.88 -12.86 -24.91
N ILE A 354 1.57 -13.51 -23.98
CA ILE A 354 1.82 -14.95 -23.99
C ILE A 354 1.12 -15.59 -22.79
N LEU A 355 0.15 -16.46 -23.06
CA LEU A 355 -0.43 -17.37 -22.08
C LEU A 355 0.33 -18.71 -22.16
N SER A 356 1.11 -19.01 -21.12
CA SER A 356 2.03 -20.14 -21.07
C SER A 356 1.52 -21.24 -20.15
N GLY A 357 1.08 -22.37 -20.72
CA GLY A 357 0.56 -23.50 -19.96
C GLY A 357 -0.82 -23.26 -19.31
N GLY A 358 -1.15 -24.05 -18.28
CA GLY A 358 -2.49 -24.08 -17.69
C GLY A 358 -3.45 -25.06 -18.36
N THR A 359 -4.53 -25.42 -17.67
CA THR A 359 -5.60 -26.27 -18.20
C THR A 359 -6.96 -25.68 -17.84
N PHE A 360 -7.76 -25.34 -18.86
CA PHE A 360 -9.03 -24.66 -18.70
C PHE A 360 -10.16 -25.43 -19.38
N GLN A 361 -11.38 -25.34 -18.83
CA GLN A 361 -12.56 -25.84 -19.51
C GLN A 361 -12.92 -24.92 -20.67
N SER A 362 -12.97 -23.61 -20.43
CA SER A 362 -13.34 -22.61 -21.42
C SER A 362 -12.35 -21.44 -21.40
N VAL A 363 -11.90 -21.03 -22.59
CA VAL A 363 -11.22 -19.75 -22.79
C VAL A 363 -11.97 -18.94 -23.83
N VAL A 364 -12.45 -17.76 -23.43
CA VAL A 364 -13.26 -16.86 -24.27
C VAL A 364 -12.50 -15.58 -24.54
N TYR A 365 -12.24 -15.31 -25.81
CA TYR A 365 -11.63 -14.06 -26.28
C TYR A 365 -12.74 -13.14 -26.80
N ILE A 366 -12.76 -11.89 -26.37
CA ILE A 366 -13.69 -10.87 -26.86
C ILE A 366 -12.88 -9.66 -27.28
N ALA A 367 -12.86 -9.37 -28.58
CA ALA A 367 -12.22 -8.16 -29.09
C ALA A 367 -13.12 -6.94 -28.86
N THR A 368 -12.52 -5.85 -28.35
CA THR A 368 -13.18 -4.53 -28.25
C THR A 368 -12.64 -3.51 -29.24
N GLY A 369 -11.52 -3.83 -29.88
CA GLY A 369 -10.86 -3.02 -30.90
C GLY A 369 -9.68 -3.78 -31.53
N PRO A 370 -8.92 -3.13 -32.41
CA PRO A 370 -7.80 -3.74 -33.13
C PRO A 370 -6.74 -4.36 -32.21
N ASP A 371 -6.56 -3.79 -31.03
CA ASP A 371 -5.45 -3.97 -30.11
C ASP A 371 -5.93 -4.16 -28.65
N SER A 372 -7.23 -4.39 -28.46
CA SER A 372 -7.86 -4.37 -27.14
C SER A 372 -8.99 -5.40 -27.03
N GLY A 373 -9.18 -5.91 -25.82
CA GLY A 373 -10.21 -6.90 -25.55
C GLY A 373 -10.11 -7.51 -24.16
N THR A 374 -10.83 -8.63 -24.00
CA THR A 374 -10.76 -9.47 -22.80
C THR A 374 -10.50 -10.93 -23.14
N ILE A 375 -9.86 -11.64 -22.23
CA ILE A 375 -9.67 -13.08 -22.25
C ILE A 375 -10.18 -13.65 -20.93
N ASP A 376 -11.31 -14.35 -20.97
CA ASP A 376 -11.91 -15.02 -19.81
C ASP A 376 -11.47 -16.49 -19.79
N ARG A 377 -10.69 -16.88 -18.79
CA ARG A 377 -10.19 -18.24 -18.54
C ARG A 377 -10.93 -18.85 -17.35
N ASP A 378 -12.02 -19.58 -17.61
CA ASP A 378 -12.89 -20.17 -16.57
C ASP A 378 -13.32 -19.18 -15.46
N GLY A 379 -13.54 -17.91 -15.78
CA GLY A 379 -13.91 -16.83 -14.86
C GLY A 379 -12.76 -15.90 -14.44
N ASP A 380 -11.52 -16.16 -14.86
CA ASP A 380 -10.40 -15.23 -14.69
C ASP A 380 -10.26 -14.33 -15.92
N VAL A 381 -10.55 -13.04 -15.76
CA VAL A 381 -10.72 -12.11 -16.88
C VAL A 381 -9.48 -11.22 -17.01
N ILE A 382 -8.64 -11.52 -17.99
CA ILE A 382 -7.57 -10.62 -18.41
C ILE A 382 -8.18 -9.54 -19.28
N THR A 383 -7.92 -8.27 -18.96
CA THR A 383 -8.27 -7.13 -19.82
C THR A 383 -7.01 -6.55 -20.42
N TYR A 384 -7.02 -6.26 -21.72
CA TYR A 384 -5.85 -5.73 -22.40
C TYR A 384 -6.16 -4.58 -23.36
N ALA A 385 -5.17 -3.71 -23.57
CA ALA A 385 -5.19 -2.64 -24.56
C ALA A 385 -3.79 -2.38 -25.12
N GLY A 386 -3.70 -2.07 -26.42
CA GLY A 386 -2.45 -1.87 -27.14
C GLY A 386 -1.60 -3.13 -27.24
N LEU A 387 -2.21 -4.33 -27.35
CA LEU A 387 -1.45 -5.58 -27.49
C LEU A 387 -1.62 -6.19 -28.88
N GLU A 388 -0.50 -6.47 -29.52
CA GLU A 388 -0.35 -7.13 -30.81
C GLU A 388 0.99 -7.91 -30.91
N PRO A 389 1.06 -9.28 -30.86
CA PRO A 389 -0.02 -10.29 -30.89
C PRO A 389 -0.27 -11.10 -29.60
N ILE A 390 -1.28 -11.98 -29.65
CA ILE A 390 -1.59 -12.94 -28.56
C ILE A 390 -1.16 -14.36 -28.94
N THR A 391 -0.42 -15.02 -28.05
CA THR A 391 -0.07 -16.44 -28.13
C THR A 391 -0.60 -17.20 -26.91
N ASP A 392 -1.35 -18.27 -27.12
CA ASP A 392 -1.88 -19.11 -26.05
C ASP A 392 -1.51 -20.60 -26.21
N THR A 393 -0.67 -21.08 -25.29
CA THR A 393 -0.20 -22.47 -25.25
C THR A 393 -0.93 -23.34 -24.22
N SER A 394 -1.99 -22.82 -23.59
CA SER A 394 -2.80 -23.55 -22.62
C SER A 394 -3.55 -24.73 -23.23
N THR A 395 -3.82 -25.74 -22.41
CA THR A 395 -4.71 -26.85 -22.80
C THR A 395 -6.15 -26.47 -22.50
N VAL A 396 -7.00 -26.34 -23.52
CA VAL A 396 -8.37 -25.83 -23.36
C VAL A 396 -9.36 -26.77 -24.01
N ALA A 397 -10.48 -27.08 -23.34
CA ALA A 397 -11.53 -27.90 -23.93
C ALA A 397 -12.34 -27.12 -24.97
N ASP A 398 -12.91 -25.98 -24.56
CA ASP A 398 -13.73 -25.11 -25.39
C ASP A 398 -13.05 -23.76 -25.59
N ARG A 399 -12.68 -23.46 -26.83
CA ARG A 399 -12.14 -22.14 -27.19
C ARG A 399 -13.20 -21.35 -27.94
N VAL A 400 -13.49 -20.15 -27.48
CA VAL A 400 -14.45 -19.23 -28.10
C VAL A 400 -13.72 -17.95 -28.47
N LEU A 401 -13.64 -17.64 -29.76
CA LEU A 401 -13.06 -16.40 -30.25
C LEU A 401 -14.19 -15.54 -30.82
N SER A 402 -14.52 -14.45 -30.14
CA SER A 402 -15.42 -13.43 -30.65
C SER A 402 -14.59 -12.28 -31.20
N THR A 403 -14.72 -12.02 -32.50
CA THR A 403 -14.13 -10.84 -33.14
C THR A 403 -14.89 -9.58 -32.74
N SER A 404 -14.66 -8.47 -33.43
CA SER A 404 -15.21 -7.17 -32.99
C SER A 404 -16.65 -7.00 -33.48
N ASN A 405 -17.32 -5.93 -33.06
CA ASN A 405 -18.62 -5.55 -33.65
C ASN A 405 -18.45 -4.61 -34.86
N LEU A 406 -17.33 -4.71 -35.58
CA LEU A 406 -17.03 -3.96 -36.80
C LEU A 406 -16.92 -4.93 -37.96
N ASP A 407 -16.98 -4.43 -39.20
CA ASP A 407 -16.73 -5.25 -40.40
C ASP A 407 -15.38 -5.98 -40.32
N ASP A 408 -15.43 -7.26 -40.00
CA ASP A 408 -14.28 -8.11 -39.74
C ASP A 408 -13.83 -8.84 -40.99
N ARG A 409 -12.51 -8.99 -41.14
CA ARG A 409 -11.92 -9.88 -42.15
C ARG A 409 -10.91 -10.76 -41.48
N ALA A 410 -11.23 -12.03 -41.33
CA ALA A 410 -10.43 -12.98 -40.59
C ALA A 410 -9.96 -14.13 -41.48
N THR A 411 -8.80 -14.68 -41.14
CA THR A 411 -8.30 -15.93 -41.71
C THR A 411 -7.98 -16.91 -40.59
N LEU A 412 -8.62 -18.08 -40.62
CA LEU A 412 -8.26 -19.22 -39.78
C LEU A 412 -7.24 -20.10 -40.52
N THR A 413 -6.09 -20.33 -39.90
CA THR A 413 -5.03 -21.18 -40.45
C THR A 413 -4.60 -22.23 -39.43
N ASP A 414 -4.48 -23.47 -39.88
CA ASP A 414 -3.85 -24.56 -39.13
C ASP A 414 -2.35 -24.63 -39.44
N ASN A 415 -1.54 -24.43 -38.40
CA ASN A 415 -0.08 -24.42 -38.45
C ASN A 415 0.55 -25.76 -38.05
N GLY A 416 -0.26 -26.80 -37.83
CA GLY A 416 0.14 -28.17 -37.51
C GLY A 416 0.02 -28.53 -36.03
N SER A 417 0.49 -27.68 -35.11
CA SER A 417 0.33 -27.89 -33.65
C SER A 417 -0.47 -26.79 -32.97
N THR A 418 -0.83 -25.75 -33.72
CA THR A 418 -1.55 -24.56 -33.25
C THR A 418 -2.43 -24.07 -34.38
N LEU A 419 -3.49 -23.35 -34.03
CA LEU A 419 -4.34 -22.61 -34.95
C LEU A 419 -4.04 -21.12 -34.80
N THR A 420 -4.18 -20.36 -35.88
CA THR A 420 -4.12 -18.90 -35.85
C THR A 420 -5.39 -18.32 -36.47
N LEU A 421 -6.08 -17.46 -35.73
CA LEU A 421 -7.11 -16.56 -36.26
C LEU A 421 -6.50 -15.17 -36.38
N ALA A 422 -6.34 -14.67 -37.60
CA ALA A 422 -5.69 -13.38 -37.85
C ALA A 422 -6.59 -12.42 -38.64
N PRO A 423 -6.60 -11.11 -38.32
CA PRO A 423 -7.26 -10.10 -39.13
C PRO A 423 -6.54 -9.93 -40.48
N VAL A 424 -7.24 -9.39 -41.48
CA VAL A 424 -6.72 -9.20 -42.84
C VAL A 424 -6.65 -7.71 -43.17
N SER A 425 -5.42 -7.21 -43.33
CA SER A 425 -5.15 -5.84 -43.75
C SER A 425 -5.93 -5.44 -45.01
N PRO A 426 -6.48 -4.21 -45.09
CA PRO A 426 -6.37 -3.11 -44.11
C PRO A 426 -7.44 -3.11 -43.01
N PHE A 427 -8.21 -4.19 -42.85
CA PHE A 427 -9.29 -4.29 -41.85
C PHE A 427 -8.74 -4.99 -40.60
N LEU A 428 -8.07 -4.21 -39.75
CA LEU A 428 -7.55 -4.64 -38.46
C LEU A 428 -8.55 -4.19 -37.39
N THR A 429 -9.32 -5.14 -36.90
CA THR A 429 -10.48 -4.90 -36.02
C THR A 429 -10.42 -5.71 -34.73
N PHE A 430 -9.52 -6.70 -34.69
CA PHE A 430 -9.14 -7.51 -33.54
C PHE A 430 -7.69 -7.96 -33.74
N GLU A 431 -7.05 -8.47 -32.69
CA GLU A 431 -5.68 -8.94 -32.75
C GLU A 431 -5.53 -10.36 -33.31
N SER A 432 -4.41 -10.67 -33.96
CA SER A 432 -4.02 -12.04 -34.30
C SER A 432 -3.83 -12.89 -33.04
N ILE A 433 -4.58 -13.98 -32.95
CA ILE A 433 -4.51 -14.94 -31.85
C ILE A 433 -3.98 -16.26 -32.38
N THR A 434 -2.83 -16.70 -31.87
CA THR A 434 -2.29 -18.05 -32.12
C THR A 434 -2.48 -18.90 -30.88
N PHE A 435 -3.13 -20.05 -31.00
CA PHE A 435 -3.53 -20.87 -29.86
C PHE A 435 -3.33 -22.37 -30.11
N SER A 436 -3.10 -23.13 -29.04
CA SER A 436 -3.08 -24.60 -29.08
C SER A 436 -4.46 -25.15 -29.42
N GLU A 437 -4.49 -26.22 -30.22
CA GLU A 437 -5.73 -26.89 -30.63
C GLU A 437 -6.63 -27.20 -29.41
N PRO A 438 -7.92 -26.85 -29.43
CA PRO A 438 -8.83 -27.20 -28.34
C PRO A 438 -9.10 -28.71 -28.32
N THR A 439 -9.60 -29.24 -27.20
CA THR A 439 -9.88 -30.69 -27.06
C THR A 439 -11.34 -31.07 -27.22
N ASN A 440 -12.26 -30.10 -27.29
CA ASN A 440 -13.69 -30.34 -27.47
C ASN A 440 -14.28 -29.47 -28.58
N SER A 441 -14.14 -28.14 -28.52
CA SER A 441 -14.68 -27.25 -29.56
C SER A 441 -13.84 -26.01 -29.82
N LEU A 442 -13.86 -25.56 -31.08
CA LEU A 442 -13.50 -24.22 -31.50
C LEU A 442 -14.77 -23.50 -31.98
N THR A 443 -15.14 -22.42 -31.31
CA THR A 443 -16.19 -21.50 -31.74
C THR A 443 -15.59 -20.19 -32.19
N ILE A 444 -15.98 -19.70 -33.37
CA ILE A 444 -15.66 -18.37 -33.90
C ILE A 444 -16.97 -17.61 -34.05
N ASN A 445 -17.10 -16.48 -33.36
CA ASN A 445 -18.22 -15.55 -33.51
C ASN A 445 -17.69 -14.30 -34.24
N LEU A 446 -18.39 -13.90 -35.32
CA LEU A 446 -17.95 -12.79 -36.17
C LEU A 446 -18.45 -11.42 -35.71
N GLY A 447 -19.30 -11.36 -34.67
CA GLY A 447 -19.78 -10.11 -34.10
C GLY A 447 -20.92 -9.47 -34.90
N ASP A 448 -21.33 -8.27 -34.47
CA ASP A 448 -22.36 -7.50 -35.17
C ASP A 448 -21.78 -6.63 -36.30
N ASP A 449 -22.52 -6.48 -37.40
CA ASP A 449 -22.19 -5.56 -38.50
C ASP A 449 -22.56 -4.09 -38.16
N LEU A 450 -21.78 -3.38 -37.33
CA LEU A 450 -21.99 -1.94 -37.05
C LEU A 450 -21.53 -1.04 -38.22
N GLY A 451 -22.09 -1.26 -39.42
CA GLY A 451 -21.75 -0.52 -40.64
C GLY A 451 -22.95 -0.06 -41.48
N VAL A 452 -22.68 0.30 -42.73
CA VAL A 452 -23.73 0.76 -43.66
C VAL A 452 -24.51 -0.46 -44.16
N PRO A 453 -25.84 -0.50 -44.01
CA PRO A 453 -26.64 -1.61 -44.52
C PRO A 453 -26.28 -1.90 -45.98
N PHE A 454 -26.04 -3.18 -46.31
CA PHE A 454 -25.64 -3.72 -47.62
C PHE A 454 -24.15 -3.61 -48.02
N PHE A 455 -23.31 -2.90 -47.25
CA PHE A 455 -21.85 -2.85 -47.49
C PHE A 455 -21.03 -3.46 -46.36
N SER A 456 -21.55 -3.39 -45.13
CA SER A 456 -21.00 -4.12 -43.99
C SER A 456 -21.16 -5.62 -44.20
N LYS A 457 -20.10 -6.33 -43.86
CA LYS A 457 -20.09 -7.78 -43.78
C LYS A 457 -18.86 -8.26 -43.06
N ASP A 458 -19.02 -9.34 -42.33
CA ASP A 458 -17.92 -10.14 -41.84
C ASP A 458 -17.50 -11.19 -42.87
N VAL A 459 -16.19 -11.41 -42.97
CA VAL A 459 -15.61 -12.39 -43.88
C VAL A 459 -14.60 -13.26 -43.16
N LEU A 460 -14.95 -14.53 -42.97
CA LEU A 460 -14.01 -15.55 -42.51
C LEU A 460 -13.50 -16.40 -43.69
N THR A 461 -12.18 -16.49 -43.84
CA THR A 461 -11.55 -17.48 -44.73
C THR A 461 -10.93 -18.59 -43.90
N ILE A 462 -11.35 -19.84 -44.12
CA ILE A 462 -10.77 -21.02 -43.48
C ILE A 462 -9.75 -21.62 -44.46
N ASN A 463 -8.47 -21.32 -44.21
CA ASN A 463 -7.36 -21.88 -44.98
C ASN A 463 -7.17 -23.37 -44.72
N SER A 464 -7.32 -23.78 -43.46
CA SER A 464 -7.27 -25.17 -43.03
C SER A 464 -7.75 -25.28 -41.58
N PHE A 465 -8.31 -26.42 -41.24
CA PHE A 465 -8.61 -26.83 -39.87
C PHE A 465 -8.54 -28.35 -39.82
N ASN A 466 -7.47 -28.96 -39.27
CA ASN A 466 -7.33 -30.42 -39.26
C ASN A 466 -7.22 -30.98 -37.84
N VAL A 467 -8.23 -30.71 -37.02
CA VAL A 467 -8.27 -31.14 -35.62
C VAL A 467 -9.34 -32.20 -35.43
N ALA A 468 -8.95 -33.47 -35.52
CA ALA A 468 -9.89 -34.59 -35.42
C ALA A 468 -10.47 -34.75 -34.01
N GLY A 469 -11.78 -34.99 -33.91
CA GLY A 469 -12.46 -35.15 -32.62
C GLY A 469 -12.82 -33.83 -31.92
N VAL A 470 -12.75 -32.71 -32.65
CA VAL A 470 -13.06 -31.37 -32.17
C VAL A 470 -14.11 -30.74 -33.07
N ASP A 471 -15.12 -30.11 -32.47
CA ASP A 471 -16.15 -29.40 -33.20
C ASP A 471 -15.64 -28.05 -33.72
N LEU A 472 -15.96 -27.72 -34.96
CA LEU A 472 -15.76 -26.39 -35.52
C LEU A 472 -17.12 -25.70 -35.66
N ILE A 473 -17.30 -24.61 -34.92
CA ILE A 473 -18.52 -23.79 -34.92
C ILE A 473 -18.16 -22.39 -35.40
N VAL A 474 -18.85 -21.89 -36.43
CA VAL A 474 -18.73 -20.52 -36.92
C VAL A 474 -20.10 -19.87 -36.89
N ASN A 475 -20.22 -18.78 -36.14
CA ASN A 475 -21.42 -17.98 -36.04
C ASN A 475 -21.16 -16.61 -36.68
N GLY A 476 -21.93 -16.28 -37.70
CA GLY A 476 -21.96 -14.94 -38.29
C GLY A 476 -22.60 -13.90 -37.38
N GLU A 477 -23.55 -14.31 -36.54
CA GLU A 477 -24.32 -13.41 -35.65
C GLU A 477 -25.22 -12.43 -36.44
N ASP A 478 -25.38 -11.18 -36.00
CA ASP A 478 -26.29 -10.22 -36.62
C ASP A 478 -25.57 -9.46 -37.74
N GLY A 479 -25.87 -9.77 -39.00
CA GLY A 479 -25.20 -9.10 -40.10
C GLY A 479 -25.42 -9.74 -41.45
N THR A 480 -24.54 -9.44 -42.38
CA THR A 480 -24.31 -10.18 -43.61
C THR A 480 -22.98 -10.90 -43.48
N ASP A 481 -23.02 -12.22 -43.38
CA ASP A 481 -21.82 -13.00 -43.12
C ASP A 481 -21.37 -13.81 -44.33
N GLU A 482 -20.06 -13.83 -44.56
CA GLU A 482 -19.44 -14.64 -45.60
C GLU A 482 -18.35 -15.57 -45.05
N VAL A 483 -18.56 -16.88 -45.19
CA VAL A 483 -17.57 -17.90 -44.83
C VAL A 483 -17.05 -18.61 -46.07
N ASN A 484 -15.74 -18.56 -46.27
CA ASN A 484 -15.02 -19.15 -47.40
C ASN A 484 -14.10 -20.28 -46.94
N VAL A 485 -14.51 -21.52 -47.18
CA VAL A 485 -13.69 -22.72 -46.94
C VAL A 485 -12.82 -23.00 -48.15
N VAL A 486 -11.53 -22.65 -48.05
CA VAL A 486 -10.57 -22.74 -49.16
C VAL A 486 -9.59 -23.91 -49.04
N GLY A 487 -9.35 -24.42 -47.82
CA GLY A 487 -8.62 -25.67 -47.63
C GLY A 487 -9.36 -26.68 -46.76
N ALA A 488 -8.72 -27.83 -46.54
CA ALA A 488 -9.36 -28.99 -45.96
C ALA A 488 -9.79 -28.75 -44.50
N ILE A 489 -10.96 -29.28 -44.16
CA ILE A 489 -11.47 -29.33 -42.80
C ILE A 489 -11.55 -30.81 -42.37
N THR A 490 -10.94 -31.14 -41.24
CA THR A 490 -11.15 -32.38 -40.48
C THR A 490 -11.56 -31.98 -39.07
N ALA A 491 -12.78 -32.35 -38.66
CA ALA A 491 -13.41 -32.01 -37.38
C ALA A 491 -14.25 -33.22 -36.89
N ASP A 492 -14.85 -33.15 -35.70
CA ASP A 492 -15.94 -34.08 -35.33
C ASP A 492 -17.25 -33.59 -35.95
N ASP A 493 -17.77 -32.43 -35.53
CA ASP A 493 -18.83 -31.73 -36.24
C ASP A 493 -18.38 -30.39 -36.84
N VAL A 494 -19.05 -29.95 -37.91
CA VAL A 494 -18.87 -28.61 -38.52
C VAL A 494 -20.22 -27.89 -38.60
N THR A 495 -20.34 -26.78 -37.88
CA THR A 495 -21.51 -25.89 -37.92
C THR A 495 -21.07 -24.52 -38.44
N ILE A 496 -21.69 -24.05 -39.54
CA ILE A 496 -21.45 -22.71 -40.09
C ILE A 496 -22.80 -22.01 -40.26
N ASN A 497 -23.01 -20.95 -39.50
CA ASN A 497 -24.19 -20.09 -39.55
C ASN A 497 -23.81 -18.76 -40.21
N ALA A 498 -24.06 -18.62 -41.51
CA ALA A 498 -23.78 -17.39 -42.27
C ALA A 498 -24.71 -17.27 -43.49
N GLU A 499 -24.96 -16.05 -43.98
CA GLU A 499 -25.79 -15.80 -45.17
C GLU A 499 -25.16 -16.36 -46.44
N LYS A 500 -23.82 -16.36 -46.50
CA LYS A 500 -23.07 -16.85 -47.66
C LYS A 500 -21.95 -17.80 -47.24
N ILE A 501 -22.06 -19.04 -47.69
CA ILE A 501 -21.05 -20.07 -47.46
C ILE A 501 -20.52 -20.57 -48.81
N THR A 502 -19.20 -20.51 -49.00
CA THR A 502 -18.52 -21.05 -50.18
C THR A 502 -17.54 -22.14 -49.75
N VAL A 503 -17.65 -23.32 -50.37
CA VAL A 503 -16.77 -24.45 -50.09
C VAL A 503 -16.04 -24.87 -51.36
N SER A 504 -14.72 -24.85 -51.33
CA SER A 504 -13.85 -25.25 -52.46
C SER A 504 -12.86 -26.36 -52.11
N ALA A 505 -12.90 -26.88 -50.89
CA ALA A 505 -12.08 -27.98 -50.39
C ALA A 505 -12.92 -29.08 -49.74
N ASN A 506 -12.27 -30.18 -49.35
CA ASN A 506 -12.93 -31.32 -48.69
C ASN A 506 -13.23 -31.00 -47.22
N ILE A 507 -14.39 -31.45 -46.76
CA ILE A 507 -14.79 -31.43 -45.35
C ILE A 507 -14.98 -32.89 -44.92
N ASN A 508 -14.28 -33.29 -43.85
CA ASN A 508 -14.40 -34.58 -43.19
C ASN A 508 -14.84 -34.35 -41.74
N ALA A 509 -16.14 -34.51 -41.52
CA ALA A 509 -16.82 -34.41 -40.24
C ALA A 509 -17.61 -35.72 -40.06
#